data_AF-A0A5Q0BHR5-F1
#
_entry.id   AF-A0A5Q0BHR5-F1
#
_cell.length_a   1.000
_cell.length_b   1.000
_cell.length_c   1.000
_cell.angle_alpha   90.00
_cell.angle_beta   90.00
_cell.angle_gamma   90.00
#
_symmetry.space_group_name_H-M   'P 1'
#
loop_
_entity.id
_entity.type
_entity.pdbx_description
1 polymer ?
#
loop_
_entity_poly.entity_id
_entity_poly.type
_entity_poly.pdbx_seq_one_letter_code
_entity_poly.pdbx_strand_id
1 'polypeptide(L)' 'MGQAAETVTVVFAAIFIAAMAFEVDRRRKHLRKLYDVLDSDERRITSELEAMVQNGTIKPYTDEIFAW' A
#
# COMPACT_ATOMS: atom_id res chain seq x y z
N MET A 1 40.98 -1.24 -8.86
CA MET A 1 39.95 -0.43 -9.56
C MET A 1 38.59 -1.11 -9.67
N GLY A 2 38.48 -2.45 -9.72
CA GLY A 2 37.18 -3.15 -9.80
C GLY A 2 36.26 -2.99 -8.58
N GLN A 3 36.81 -3.06 -7.37
CA GLN A 3 36.03 -3.01 -6.13
C GLN A 3 35.33 -1.66 -5.89
N ALA A 4 35.97 -0.56 -6.30
CA ALA A 4 35.38 0.78 -6.22
C ALA A 4 34.21 0.93 -7.20
N ALA A 5 34.34 0.41 -8.43
CA ALA A 5 33.27 0.45 -9.43
C ALA A 5 32.06 -0.40 -9.00
N GLU A 6 32.31 -1.58 -8.43
CA GLU A 6 31.27 -2.46 -7.91
C GLU A 6 30.51 -1.81 -6.73
N THR A 7 31.23 -1.25 -5.76
CA THR A 7 30.62 -0.56 -4.61
C THR A 7 29.74 0.60 -5.05
N VAL A 8 30.24 1.42 -5.98
CA VAL A 8 29.48 2.55 -6.54
C VAL A 8 28.20 2.06 -7.22
N THR A 9 28.28 0.98 -8.00
CA THR A 9 27.13 0.42 -8.73
C THR A 9 26.04 -0.06 -7.77
N VAL A 10 26.41 -0.75 -6.69
CA VAL A 10 25.46 -1.24 -5.68
C VAL A 10 24.76 -0.09 -4.98
N VAL A 11 25.49 0.97 -4.61
CA VAL A 11 24.91 2.16 -3.97
C VAL A 11 23.91 2.84 -4.90
N PHE A 12 24.26 3.03 -6.17
CA PHE A 12 23.34 3.62 -7.15
C PHE A 12 22.09 2.77 -7.38
N ALA A 13 22.24 1.44 -7.44
CA ALA A 13 21.10 0.53 -7.56
C ALA A 13 20.15 0.64 -6.35
N ALA A 14 20.70 0.71 -5.13
CA ALA A 14 19.91 0.88 -3.91
C ALA A 14 19.15 2.22 -3.90
N ILE A 15 19.83 3.33 -4.26
CA ILE A 15 19.20 4.65 -4.38
C ILE A 15 18.09 4.63 -5.42
N PHE A 16 18.33 3.99 -6.56
CA PHE A 16 17.33 3.89 -7.63
C PHE A 16 16.09 3.13 -7.17
N ILE A 17 16.25 1.99 -6.49
CA ILE A 17 15.14 1.22 -5.94
C ILE A 17 14.37 2.05 -4.91
N ALA A 18 15.07 2.75 -4.01
CA ALA A 18 14.43 3.61 -3.01
C ALA A 18 13.62 4.75 -3.66
N ALA A 19 14.17 5.38 -4.70
CA ALA A 19 13.48 6.44 -5.45
C ALA A 19 12.22 5.91 -6.16
N MET A 20 12.30 4.72 -6.77
CA MET A 20 11.17 4.05 -7.40
C MET A 20 10.07 3.71 -6.38
N ALA A 21 10.45 3.14 -5.23
CA ALA A 21 9.50 2.83 -4.16
C ALA A 21 8.79 4.08 -3.65
N PHE A 22 9.54 5.18 -3.46
CA PHE A 22 8.98 6.47 -3.08
C PHE A 22 7.98 7.02 -4.11
N GLU A 23 8.32 6.97 -5.40
CA GLU A 23 7.45 7.48 -6.46
C GLU A 23 6.17 6.62 -6.60
N VAL A 24 6.28 5.31 -6.43
CA VAL A 24 5.11 4.41 -6.39
C VAL A 24 4.20 4.76 -5.22
N ASP A 25 4.74 4.97 -4.02
CA ASP A 25 3.95 5.39 -2.85
C ASP A 25 3.29 6.75 -3.07
N ARG A 26 4.03 7.72 -3.64
CA ARG A 26 3.51 9.05 -3.99
C ARG A 26 2.34 8.95 -4.98
N ARG A 27 2.48 8.15 -6.03
CA ARG A 27 1.42 7.94 -7.03
C ARG A 27 0.21 7.23 -6.42
N ARG A 28 0.43 6.22 -5.57
CA ARG A 28 -0.65 5.54 -4.84
C ARG A 28 -1.41 6.51 -3.96
N LYS A 29 -0.72 7.38 -3.21
CA LYS A 29 -1.37 8.43 -2.39
C LYS A 29 -2.16 9.41 -3.26
N HIS A 30 -1.63 9.81 -4.41
CA HIS A 30 -2.33 10.71 -5.32
C HIS A 30 -3.59 10.07 -5.91
N LEU A 31 -3.49 8.82 -6.40
CA LEU A 31 -4.63 8.06 -6.89
C LEU A 31 -5.67 7.87 -5.79
N ARG A 32 -5.23 7.54 -4.56
CA ARG A 32 -6.14 7.41 -3.42
C ARG A 32 -6.83 8.73 -3.07
N LYS A 33 -6.27 9.89 -3.43
CA LYS A 33 -6.91 11.19 -3.24
C LYS A 33 -7.88 11.53 -4.37
N LEU A 34 -7.55 11.16 -5.61
CA LEU A 34 -8.41 11.40 -6.78
C LEU A 34 -9.61 10.45 -6.84
N TYR A 35 -9.40 9.19 -6.48
CA TYR A 35 -10.40 8.13 -6.49
C TYR A 35 -10.96 7.85 -5.09
N ASP A 36 -10.69 8.73 -4.13
CA ASP A 36 -11.37 8.70 -2.85
C ASP A 36 -12.82 9.08 -3.06
N VAL A 37 -13.68 8.08 -3.15
CA VAL A 37 -15.13 8.30 -3.11
C VAL A 37 -15.61 8.46 -1.66
N LEU A 38 -14.78 7.99 -0.71
CA LEU A 38 -15.08 8.00 0.70
C LEU A 38 -14.63 9.30 1.35
N ASP A 39 -15.49 9.89 2.16
CA ASP A 39 -15.11 11.03 3.00
C ASP A 39 -14.11 10.61 4.11
N SER A 40 -13.62 11.59 4.89
CA SER A 40 -12.63 11.32 5.94
C SER A 40 -13.13 10.36 7.02
N ASP A 41 -14.43 10.39 7.32
CA ASP A 41 -15.03 9.58 8.37
C ASP A 41 -15.30 8.16 7.86
N GLU A 42 -15.81 8.04 6.63
CA GLU A 42 -15.99 6.78 5.93
C GLU A 42 -14.66 6.04 5.76
N ARG A 43 -13.58 6.73 5.38
CA ARG A 43 -12.24 6.15 5.31
C ARG A 43 -11.79 5.56 6.65
N ARG A 44 -12.02 6.29 7.74
CA ARG A 44 -11.65 5.83 9.09
C ARG A 44 -12.42 4.55 9.40
N ILE A 45 -13.74 4.55 9.19
CA ILE A 45 -14.61 3.39 9.43
C ILE A 45 -14.15 2.20 8.58
N THR A 46 -13.91 2.39 7.28
CA THR A 46 -13.43 1.31 6.40
C THR A 46 -12.09 0.76 6.87
N SER A 47 -11.15 1.61 7.31
CA SER A 47 -9.86 1.15 7.81
C SER A 47 -9.96 0.37 9.13
N GLU A 48 -10.87 0.77 10.02
CA GLU A 48 -11.15 0.05 11.27
C GLU A 48 -11.79 -1.31 10.97
N LEU A 49 -12.77 -1.35 10.06
CA LEU A 49 -13.40 -2.61 9.62
C LEU A 49 -12.40 -3.55 8.98
N GLU A 50 -11.50 -3.06 8.12
CA GLU A 50 -10.46 -3.87 7.49
C GLU A 50 -9.48 -4.44 8.52
N ALA A 51 -9.09 -3.65 9.52
CA ALA A 51 -8.27 -4.14 10.63
C ALA A 51 -8.97 -5.23 11.45
N MET A 52 -10.28 -5.09 11.67
CA MET A 52 -11.10 -6.11 12.35
C MET A 52 -11.27 -7.40 11.54
N VAL A 53 -11.26 -7.32 10.20
CA VAL A 53 -11.22 -8.52 9.35
C VAL A 53 -9.85 -9.19 9.46
N GLN A 54 -8.77 -8.43 9.34
CA GLN A 54 -7.40 -8.96 9.36
C GLN A 54 -7.03 -9.62 10.70
N ASN A 55 -7.56 -9.12 11.82
CA ASN A 55 -7.33 -9.71 13.14
C ASN A 55 -8.37 -10.80 13.51
N GLY A 56 -9.33 -11.10 12.63
CA GLY A 56 -10.33 -12.13 12.83
C GLY A 56 -11.49 -11.76 13.77
N THR A 57 -11.62 -10.49 14.16
CA THR A 57 -12.74 -10.01 14.99
C THR A 57 -14.07 -10.10 14.25
N ILE A 58 -14.07 -9.79 12.96
CA ILE A 58 -15.25 -9.94 12.08
C ILE A 58 -14.87 -10.76 10.85
N LYS A 59 -15.85 -11.47 10.30
CA LYS A 59 -15.67 -12.19 9.04
C LYS A 59 -15.82 -11.22 7.86
N PRO A 60 -15.06 -11.39 6.77
CA PRO A 60 -15.30 -10.65 5.55
C PRO A 60 -16.70 -10.96 5.04
N TYR A 61 -17.37 -9.96 4.50
CA TYR A 61 -18.64 -10.15 3.83
C TYR A 61 -18.43 -11.05 2.59
N THR A 62 -19.16 -12.16 2.51
CA THR A 62 -19.22 -13.02 1.33
C THR A 62 -20.69 -13.25 0.98
N ASP A 63 -21.02 -13.20 -0.31
CA ASP A 63 -22.40 -13.39 -0.80
C ASP A 63 -22.95 -14.81 -0.52
N GLU A 64 -22.08 -15.74 -0.16
CA GLU A 64 -22.43 -17.12 0.20
C GLU A 64 -23.28 -17.21 1.49
N ILE A 65 -23.22 -16.21 2.37
CA ILE A 65 -23.96 -16.23 3.66
C ILE A 65 -25.46 -15.96 3.46
N PHE A 66 -25.87 -15.38 2.33
CA PHE A 66 -27.26 -14.97 2.06
C PHE A 66 -27.93 -15.76 0.92
N ALA A 67 -27.28 -16.81 0.42
CA ALA A 67 -27.89 -17.76 -0.50
C ALA A 67 -28.88 -18.64 0.26
N TRP A 68 -30.14 -18.19 0.35
CA TRP A 68 -31.29 -18.95 0.82
C TRP A 68 -31.92 -19.76 -0.31
#